data_AF-A0A0W8IQJ9-F1
#
_entry.id   AF-A0A0W8IQJ9-F1
#
_cell.length_a   1.000
_cell.length_b   1.000
_cell.length_c   1.000
_cell.angle_alpha   90.00
_cell.angle_beta   90.00
_cell.angle_gamma   90.00
#
_symmetry.space_group_name_H-M   'P 1'
#
loop_
_entity.id
_entity.type
_entity.pdbx_description
1 polymer ?
#
loop_
_entity_poly.entity_id
_entity_poly.type
_entity_poly.pdbx_seq_one_letter_code
_entity_poly.pdbx_strand_id
1 'polypeptide(L)'
;MASTDHPAAPDLSDIPGLGYEQAREELVQVVSRLETGGTSLEESLALWERGEALATRCEQWLDGARERLDAARARRADTDGDGEEEGAGRG
;
A
#
# COMPACT_ATOMS: atom_id res chain seq x y z
N MET A 1 32.43 -25.15 17.25
CA MET A 1 31.75 -23.88 17.57
C MET A 1 31.04 -23.44 16.30
N ALA A 2 29.76 -23.77 16.17
CA ALA A 2 28.93 -23.21 15.10
C ALA A 2 28.50 -21.82 15.59
N SER A 3 28.99 -20.77 14.93
CA SER A 3 28.46 -19.42 15.14
C SER A 3 27.01 -19.42 14.67
N THR A 4 26.08 -19.35 15.61
CA THR A 4 24.70 -19.00 15.35
C THR A 4 24.68 -17.53 14.97
N ASP A 5 24.94 -17.23 13.70
CA ASP A 5 24.55 -15.97 13.09
C ASP A 5 23.02 -16.04 12.99
N HIS A 6 22.35 -15.58 14.05
CA HIS A 6 20.91 -15.43 14.02
C HIS A 6 20.67 -14.11 13.28
N PRO A 7 20.09 -14.12 12.06
CA PRO A 7 19.81 -12.85 11.41
C PRO A 7 18.85 -12.08 12.31
N ALA A 8 19.24 -10.87 12.67
CA ALA A 8 18.38 -9.92 13.35
C ALA A 8 17.11 -9.71 12.50
N ALA A 9 16.00 -9.39 13.16
CA ALA A 9 14.73 -9.04 12.52
C ALA A 9 14.95 -8.14 11.29
N PRO A 10 14.16 -8.31 10.21
CA PRO A 10 14.36 -7.56 8.98
C PRO A 10 14.33 -6.06 9.25
N ASP A 11 15.23 -5.31 8.62
CA ASP A 11 15.14 -3.86 8.60
C ASP A 11 13.97 -3.46 7.70
N LEU A 12 12.99 -2.78 8.29
CA LEU A 12 11.77 -2.31 7.64
C LEU A 12 11.72 -0.78 7.57
N SER A 13 12.80 -0.09 7.98
CA SER A 13 12.82 1.37 8.13
C SER A 13 12.78 2.12 6.79
N ASP A 14 13.09 1.44 5.68
CA ASP A 14 13.05 1.93 4.31
C ASP A 14 11.63 1.96 3.72
N ILE A 15 10.78 1.00 4.11
CA ILE A 15 9.44 0.78 3.54
C ILE A 15 8.51 2.01 3.59
N PRO A 16 8.44 2.79 4.69
CA PRO A 16 7.58 3.97 4.75
C PRO A 16 7.92 5.03 3.67
N GLY A 17 9.16 5.06 3.19
CA GLY A 17 9.62 5.99 2.16
C GLY A 17 9.29 5.55 0.72
N LEU A 18 8.86 4.31 0.51
CA LEU A 18 8.66 3.75 -0.82
C LEU A 18 7.40 4.31 -1.51
N GLY A 19 7.50 4.54 -2.82
CA GLY A 19 6.34 4.73 -3.70
C GLY A 19 5.61 3.41 -3.96
N TYR A 20 4.37 3.48 -4.47
CA TYR A 20 3.54 2.29 -4.74
C TYR A 20 4.23 1.27 -5.66
N GLU A 21 4.78 1.71 -6.81
CA GLU A 21 5.40 0.79 -7.77
C GLU A 21 6.65 0.10 -7.19
N GLN A 22 7.46 0.83 -6.41
CA GLN A 22 8.64 0.28 -5.73
C GLN A 22 8.23 -0.74 -4.67
N ALA A 23 7.28 -0.38 -3.79
CA ALA A 23 6.77 -1.30 -2.78
C ALA A 23 6.17 -2.57 -3.40
N ARG A 24 5.44 -2.44 -4.52
CA ARG A 24 4.88 -3.58 -5.26
C ARG A 24 5.97 -4.47 -5.86
N GLU A 25 6.98 -3.87 -6.49
CA GLU A 25 8.08 -4.62 -7.10
C GLU A 25 8.85 -5.42 -6.05
N GLU A 26 9.17 -4.82 -4.91
CA GLU A 26 9.83 -5.51 -3.81
C GLU A 26 8.95 -6.62 -3.21
N LEU A 27 7.64 -6.38 -3.09
CA LEU A 27 6.70 -7.41 -2.61
C LEU A 27 6.70 -8.63 -3.53
N VAL A 28 6.70 -8.42 -4.85
CA VAL A 28 6.79 -9.52 -5.83
C VAL A 28 8.08 -10.30 -5.66
N GLN A 29 9.22 -9.63 -5.41
CA GLN A 29 10.50 -10.30 -5.17
C GLN A 29 10.48 -11.14 -3.89
N VAL A 30 9.90 -10.61 -2.81
CA VAL A 30 9.74 -11.33 -1.53
C VAL A 30 8.88 -12.59 -1.72
N VAL A 31 7.72 -12.45 -2.36
CA VAL A 31 6.81 -13.58 -2.62
C VAL A 31 7.51 -14.63 -3.49
N SER A 32 8.18 -14.22 -4.56
CA SER A 32 8.91 -15.15 -5.44
C SER A 32 9.98 -15.94 -4.69
N ARG A 33 10.68 -15.31 -3.74
CA ARG A 33 11.69 -15.98 -2.91
C ARG A 33 11.07 -16.97 -1.93
N LEU A 34 9.94 -16.62 -1.32
CA LEU A 34 9.17 -17.53 -0.46
C LEU A 34 8.66 -18.75 -1.23
N GLU A 35 8.15 -18.55 -2.45
CA GLU A 35 7.62 -19.63 -3.30
C GLU A 35 8.70 -20.56 -3.84
N THR A 36 9.89 -20.02 -4.13
CA THR A 36 11.05 -20.82 -4.57
C THR A 36 11.49 -21.78 -3.47
N GLY A 37 11.32 -21.40 -2.20
CA GLY A 37 11.81 -22.14 -1.05
C GLY A 37 13.34 -22.20 -1.01
N GLY A 38 13.88 -23.18 -0.29
CA GLY A 38 15.33 -23.33 -0.10
C GLY A 38 15.96 -22.36 0.89
N THR A 39 15.14 -21.54 1.57
CA THR A 39 15.51 -20.69 2.70
C THR A 39 15.34 -21.42 4.02
N SER A 40 16.08 -21.00 5.06
CA SER A 40 15.84 -21.45 6.42
C SER A 40 14.48 -20.97 6.94
N LEU A 41 14.02 -21.51 8.09
CA LEU A 41 12.80 -21.02 8.73
C LEU A 41 12.92 -19.54 9.09
N GLU A 42 14.05 -19.15 9.67
CA GLU A 42 14.34 -17.79 10.11
C GLU A 42 14.35 -16.81 8.94
N GLU A 43 14.97 -17.18 7.81
CA GLU A 43 14.93 -16.39 6.58
C GLU A 43 13.50 -16.30 6.02
N SER A 44 12.73 -17.39 6.10
CA SER A 44 11.34 -17.40 5.62
C SER A 44 10.45 -16.50 6.46
N LEU A 45 10.67 -16.44 7.78
CA LEU A 45 9.97 -15.52 8.68
C LEU A 45 10.34 -14.06 8.39
N ALA A 46 11.63 -13.76 8.21
CA ALA A 46 12.07 -12.40 7.87
C ALA A 46 11.51 -11.93 6.52
N LEU A 47 11.45 -12.82 5.52
CA LEU A 47 10.81 -12.54 4.23
C LEU A 47 9.31 -12.28 4.40
N TRP A 48 8.61 -13.10 5.19
CA TRP A 48 7.20 -12.90 5.46
C TRP A 48 6.93 -11.55 6.14
N GLU A 49 7.66 -11.20 7.20
CA GLU A 49 7.50 -9.92 7.90
C GLU A 49 7.75 -8.71 6.98
N ARG A 50 8.77 -8.79 6.12
CA ARG A 50 9.00 -7.75 5.10
C ARG A 50 7.84 -7.70 4.08
N GLY A 51 7.34 -8.85 3.65
CA GLY A 51 6.19 -8.95 2.75
C GLY A 51 4.94 -8.28 3.31
N GLU A 52 4.61 -8.53 4.59
CA GLU A 52 3.48 -7.90 5.28
C GLU A 52 3.61 -6.38 5.36
N ALA A 53 4.81 -5.88 5.66
CA ALA A 53 5.08 -4.45 5.72
C ALA A 53 4.95 -3.78 4.33
N LEU A 54 5.44 -4.43 3.27
CA LEU A 54 5.30 -3.94 1.90
C LEU A 54 3.83 -3.96 1.44
N ALA A 55 3.08 -5.01 1.77
CA ALA A 55 1.65 -5.10 1.46
C ALA A 55 0.86 -3.98 2.13
N THR A 56 1.12 -3.74 3.42
CA THR A 56 0.53 -2.62 4.17
C THR A 56 0.83 -1.27 3.52
N ARG A 57 2.07 -1.06 3.04
CA ARG A 57 2.45 0.16 2.34
C ARG A 57 1.70 0.33 1.01
N CYS A 58 1.51 -0.75 0.27
CA CYS A 58 0.71 -0.74 -0.96
C CYS A 58 -0.75 -0.36 -0.67
N GLU A 59 -1.36 -0.94 0.36
CA GLU A 59 -2.73 -0.61 0.77
C GLU A 59 -2.89 0.87 1.12
N GLN A 60 -1.98 1.44 1.92
CA GLN A 60 -2.00 2.87 2.26
C GLN A 60 -2.01 3.78 1.02
N TRP A 61 -1.25 3.42 -0.02
CA TRP A 61 -1.26 4.16 -1.28
C TRP A 61 -2.60 4.06 -2.02
N LEU A 62 -3.19 2.88 -2.05
CA LEU A 62 -4.47 2.63 -2.72
C LEU A 62 -5.63 3.31 -2.00
N ASP A 63 -5.64 3.27 -0.67
CA ASP A 63 -6.63 3.95 0.17
C ASP A 63 -6.55 5.47 -0.02
N GLY A 64 -5.35 6.06 0.04
CA GLY A 64 -5.18 7.48 -0.23
C GLY A 64 -5.61 7.88 -1.65
N ALA A 65 -5.41 7.00 -2.65
CA ALA A 65 -5.91 7.24 -4.00
C ALA A 65 -7.44 7.17 -4.08
N ARG A 66 -8.07 6.23 -3.36
CA ARG A 66 -9.52 6.09 -3.25
C ARG A 66 -10.16 7.33 -2.64
N GLU A 67 -9.66 7.79 -1.51
CA GLU A 67 -10.18 8.98 -0.81
C GLU A 67 -10.14 10.23 -1.71
N ARG A 68 -9.02 10.42 -2.44
CA ARG A 68 -8.88 11.53 -3.39
C ARG A 68 -9.91 11.47 -4.51
N LEU A 69 -10.20 10.27 -5.01
CA LEU A 69 -11.20 10.07 -6.06
C LEU A 69 -12.61 10.37 -5.52
N ASP A 70 -12.94 9.89 -4.34
CA ASP A 70 -14.26 10.10 -3.74
C ASP A 70 -14.49 11.57 -3.38
N ALA A 71 -13.48 12.28 -2.86
CA ALA A 71 -13.53 13.72 -2.66
C ALA A 71 -13.71 14.50 -3.98
N ALA A 72 -13.07 14.06 -5.07
CA ALA A 72 -13.24 14.67 -6.37
C ALA A 72 -14.64 14.45 -6.96
N ARG A 73 -15.28 13.30 -6.67
CA ARG A 73 -16.66 13.01 -7.07
C ARG A 73 -17.67 13.84 -6.29
N ALA A 74 -17.50 13.95 -4.97
CA ALA A 74 -18.37 14.77 -4.12
C ALA A 74 -18.39 16.24 -4.57
N ARG A 75 -17.21 16.83 -4.79
CA ARG A 75 -17.11 18.22 -5.29
C ARG A 75 -17.81 18.46 -6.63
N ARG A 76 -17.86 17.46 -7.51
CA ARG A 76 -18.58 17.56 -8.79
C ARG A 76 -20.08 17.54 -8.57
N ALA A 77 -20.57 16.65 -7.72
CA ALA A 77 -22.00 16.57 -7.38
C ALA A 77 -22.51 17.88 -6.75
N ASP A 78 -21.72 18.51 -5.88
CA ASP A 78 -22.08 19.81 -5.28
C ASP A 78 -22.15 20.92 -6.34
N THR A 79 -21.25 20.92 -7.33
CA THR A 79 -21.22 21.95 -8.39
C THR A 79 -22.37 21.80 -9.38
N ASP A 80 -22.83 20.57 -9.64
CA ASP A 80 -23.92 20.29 -10.58
C ASP A 80 -25.32 20.48 -9.94
N GLY A 81 -25.42 20.43 -8.60
CA GLY A 81 -26.68 20.54 -7.85
C GLY A 81 -27.20 21.97 -7.61
N ASP A 82 -26.34 22.98 -7.72
CA ASP A 82 -26.71 24.40 -7.51
C ASP A 82 -27.37 25.07 -8.74
N GLY A 83 -27.51 24.35 -9.87
CA GLY A 83 -28.00 24.91 -11.14
C GLY A 83 -29.52 24.90 -11.36
N GLU A 84 -30.33 24.32 -10.45
CA GLU A 84 -31.77 24.06 -10.72
C GLU A 84 -32.78 24.89 -9.90
N GLU A 85 -32.37 25.81 -9.00
CA GLU A 85 -33.32 26.64 -8.22
C GLU A 85 -33.59 28.08 -8.73
N GLU A 86 -32.89 28.60 -9.73
CA GLU A 86 -33.20 29.91 -10.35
C GLU A 86 -34.14 29.81 -11.57
N GLY A 87 -35.36 29.27 -11.39
CA GLY A 87 -36.32 29.16 -12.50
C GLY A 87 -37.81 29.11 -12.12
N ALA A 88 -38.16 29.03 -10.84
CA ALA A 88 -39.54 28.90 -10.40
C ALA A 88 -39.96 30.09 -9.52
N GLY A 89 -39.97 31.30 -10.08
CA GLY A 89 -40.31 32.49 -9.29
C GLY A 89 -40.37 33.81 -10.05
N ARG A 90 -40.97 33.86 -11.24
CA ARG A 90 -41.35 35.13 -11.87
C ARG A 90 -42.73 35.03 -12.52
N GLY A 91 -43.70 35.61 -11.82
CA GLY A 91 -44.82 36.43 -12.34
C GLY A 91 -45.78 35.80 -13.32
#